data_AF-A0A397XT74-F1
#
_entry.id   AF-A0A397XT74-F1
#
_cell.length_a   1.000
_cell.length_b   1.000
_cell.length_c   1.000
_cell.angle_alpha   90.00
_cell.angle_beta   90.00
_cell.angle_gamma   90.00
#
_symmetry.space_group_name_H-M   'P 1'
#
loop_
_entity.id
_entity.type
_entity.pdbx_description
1 polymer ?
#
loop_
_entity_poly.entity_id
_entity_poly.type
_entity_poly.pdbx_seq_one_letter_code
_entity_poly.pdbx_strand_id
1 'polypeptide(L)'
;MDKYAERGLRSLAVARQVVPEKTKESPGAPWEFVGLLPLFDPPRHDSAETIRRALNLGVNVKMITGDQLAIGKETGRRLGMGTNMYPSAALLGTDKDSNIASIPVEELIEKADGFAGVFPEHKYEIVKKLQERKHIVGMTGDGVNDAPALKKADIGIAVADATDAARGASDIVLTEPGLSVIISAVLTSRAIFQRMKNYTIYAVSITIRIVFGFMLIALIWEFDFSAFMVLIIAILNDGTIMTISKDRVKPSPTPDSWKLREIFATGIVLGGYQAVMSVIFFWAIHKTDFFSDKFGVRSIRDNNDELMGAVYLQVSIISQALIFVTRSRSWSFVERPGALLMIAFVIAQLVATLIAVYADWTFAKVKGIGWGWAGVIWIYSIVTYFPQDLLKFAIRYILSGKAWTSMFDNRTAFTTKKDYGIGEREAQWAQAQRTLHGLQPKEEVNIFPEKGGYRELSEIAEQAKRRAEIARLRELHTLKGHVESVAKLKGLDIDTAGHHYTV
;
A
#
# COMPACT_ATOMS: atom_id res chain seq x y z
N MET A 1 28.70 35.86 -5.01
CA MET A 1 27.82 34.93 -4.26
C MET A 1 27.31 33.83 -5.18
N ASP A 2 26.88 34.16 -6.40
CA ASP A 2 26.30 33.21 -7.36
C ASP A 2 27.19 32.00 -7.70
N LYS A 3 28.51 32.19 -7.88
CA LYS A 3 29.47 31.09 -8.07
C LYS A 3 29.50 30.08 -6.90
N TYR A 4 29.17 30.52 -5.67
CA TYR A 4 29.05 29.62 -4.52
C TYR A 4 27.70 28.91 -4.52
N ALA A 5 26.63 29.62 -4.90
CA ALA A 5 25.30 29.05 -5.05
C ALA A 5 25.26 27.94 -6.12
N GLU A 6 25.94 28.11 -7.25
CA GLU A 6 26.12 27.07 -8.29
C GLU A 6 26.78 25.79 -7.76
N ARG A 7 27.64 25.92 -6.74
CA ARG A 7 28.30 24.78 -6.08
C ARG A 7 27.49 24.19 -4.92
N GLY A 8 26.30 24.74 -4.64
CA GLY A 8 25.44 24.34 -3.53
C GLY A 8 25.93 24.84 -2.17
N LEU A 9 26.68 25.94 -2.14
CA LEU A 9 27.24 26.53 -0.93
C LEU A 9 26.44 27.77 -0.52
N ARG A 10 25.99 27.81 0.75
CA ARG A 10 25.39 29.01 1.35
C ARG A 10 26.47 30.04 1.60
N SER A 11 26.15 31.32 1.46
CA SER A 11 27.12 32.40 1.62
C SER A 11 26.79 33.27 2.83
N LEU A 12 27.69 33.33 3.81
CA LEU A 12 27.58 34.18 4.99
C LEU A 12 28.52 35.39 4.85
N ALA A 13 27.97 36.60 4.83
CA ALA A 13 28.75 37.84 4.78
C ALA A 13 29.15 38.28 6.20
N VAL A 14 30.41 38.67 6.38
CA VAL A 14 30.92 39.23 7.63
C VAL A 14 31.30 40.68 7.43
N ALA A 15 30.83 41.54 8.33
CA ALA A 15 31.15 42.96 8.35
C ALA A 15 31.67 43.34 9.74
N ARG A 16 32.53 44.36 9.78
CA ARG A 16 33.13 44.89 11.01
C ARG A 16 32.92 46.39 11.06
N GLN A 17 32.74 46.92 12.26
CA GLN A 17 32.62 48.35 12.50
C GLN A 17 33.47 48.70 13.72
N VAL A 18 34.12 49.86 13.71
CA VAL A 18 34.77 50.44 14.89
C VAL A 18 33.82 51.49 15.47
N VAL A 19 33.62 51.47 16.79
CA VAL A 19 32.82 52.47 17.51
C VAL A 19 33.77 53.47 18.18
N PRO A 20 33.96 54.68 17.62
CA PRO A 20 34.97 55.63 18.12
C PRO A 20 34.68 56.12 19.54
N GLU A 21 33.41 56.29 19.88
CA GLU A 21 32.97 56.86 21.16
C GLU A 21 33.03 55.87 22.33
N LYS A 22 33.38 54.59 22.07
CA LYS A 22 33.54 53.50 23.08
C LYS A 22 32.34 53.32 24.02
N THR A 23 31.16 53.78 23.62
CA THR A 23 29.88 53.61 24.32
C THR A 23 28.99 52.63 23.56
N LYS A 24 28.15 51.88 24.30
CA LYS A 24 27.32 50.81 23.71
C LYS A 24 26.22 51.32 22.78
N GLU A 25 25.75 52.55 23.01
CA GLU A 25 24.60 53.14 22.31
C GLU A 25 25.01 54.09 21.18
N SER A 26 26.31 54.39 21.05
CA SER A 26 26.79 55.32 20.04
C SER A 26 26.83 54.68 18.65
N PRO A 27 26.43 55.42 17.60
CA PRO A 27 26.60 54.96 16.23
C PRO A 27 28.10 54.78 15.89
N GLY A 28 28.45 53.58 15.42
CA GLY A 28 29.81 53.31 14.95
C GLY A 28 30.12 53.96 13.59
N ALA A 29 31.38 53.83 13.15
CA ALA A 29 31.86 54.26 11.83
C ALA A 29 31.18 53.50 10.67
N PRO A 30 31.32 53.82 9.38
CA PRO A 30 30.76 53.00 8.32
C PRO A 30 31.19 51.52 8.41
N TRP A 31 30.27 50.59 8.16
CA TRP A 31 30.56 49.15 8.20
C TRP A 31 31.57 48.76 7.10
N GLU A 32 32.65 48.09 7.50
CA GLU A 32 33.63 47.48 6.61
C GLU A 32 33.16 46.07 6.25
N PHE A 33 33.00 45.79 4.96
CA PHE A 33 32.77 44.43 4.47
C PHE A 33 34.09 43.64 4.53
N VAL A 34 34.20 42.70 5.47
CA VAL A 34 35.44 41.95 5.72
C VAL A 34 35.59 40.77 4.74
N GLY A 35 34.49 40.09 4.42
CA GLY A 35 34.55 38.94 3.53
C GLY A 35 33.28 38.10 3.49
N LEU A 36 33.35 36.99 2.74
CA LEU A 36 32.27 36.06 2.52
C LEU A 36 32.73 34.63 2.81
N LEU A 37 32.03 33.91 3.67
CA LEU A 37 32.32 32.52 4.03
C LEU A 37 31.33 31.58 3.33
N PRO A 38 31.79 30.64 2.49
CA PRO A 38 30.94 29.60 1.94
C PRO A 38 30.73 28.48 2.96
N LEU A 39 29.48 28.14 3.25
CA LEU A 39 29.05 27.08 4.14
C LEU A 39 28.39 25.96 3.32
N PHE A 40 28.78 24.72 3.61
CA PHE A 40 28.18 23.55 3.00
C PHE A 40 27.30 22.83 4.02
N ASP A 41 26.06 22.52 3.63
CA ASP A 41 25.16 21.68 4.42
C ASP A 41 25.17 20.26 3.83
N PRO A 42 25.95 19.32 4.40
CA PRO A 42 26.05 17.98 3.84
C PRO A 42 24.74 17.21 4.05
N PRO A 43 24.21 16.54 3.00
CA PRO A 43 23.05 15.68 3.18
C PRO A 43 23.38 14.53 4.14
N ARG A 44 22.40 14.12 4.95
CA ARG A 44 22.57 12.95 5.83
C ARG A 44 22.75 11.69 4.98
N HIS A 45 23.53 10.75 5.49
CA HIS A 45 23.91 9.51 4.79
C HIS A 45 22.71 8.66 4.36
N ASP A 46 21.61 8.72 5.12
CA ASP A 46 20.38 7.96 4.91
C ASP A 46 19.36 8.64 3.98
N SER A 47 19.53 9.94 3.71
CA SER A 47 18.48 10.76 3.08
C SER A 47 18.21 10.34 1.63
N ALA A 48 19.25 10.04 0.86
CA ALA A 48 19.10 9.61 -0.53
C ALA A 48 18.38 8.26 -0.66
N GLU A 49 18.71 7.29 0.21
CA GLU A 49 18.00 6.00 0.24
C GLU A 49 16.55 6.19 0.70
N THR A 50 16.34 7.05 1.69
CA THR A 50 15.02 7.34 2.24
C THR A 50 14.09 7.96 1.20
N ILE A 51 14.56 8.91 0.39
CA ILE A 51 13.77 9.51 -0.71
C ILE A 51 13.38 8.43 -1.73
N ARG A 52 14.31 7.55 -2.11
CA ARG A 52 14.00 6.42 -3.01
C ARG A 52 12.98 5.47 -2.39
N ARG A 53 13.10 5.18 -1.09
CA ARG A 53 12.15 4.33 -0.35
C ARG A 53 10.77 4.99 -0.27
N ALA A 54 10.69 6.28 -0.03
CA ALA A 54 9.45 7.05 -0.05
C ALA A 54 8.77 6.96 -1.41
N LEU A 55 9.52 7.14 -2.50
CA LEU A 55 9.01 7.05 -3.87
C LEU A 55 8.49 5.64 -4.18
N ASN A 56 9.23 4.59 -3.78
CA ASN A 56 8.79 3.20 -3.91
C ASN A 56 7.49 2.92 -3.12
N LEU A 57 7.24 3.67 -2.05
CA LEU A 57 6.02 3.61 -1.25
C LEU A 57 4.91 4.55 -1.77
N GLY A 58 5.10 5.18 -2.94
CA GLY A 58 4.15 6.11 -3.53
C GLY A 58 4.00 7.42 -2.76
N VAL A 59 5.03 7.83 -1.99
CA VAL A 59 5.08 9.13 -1.31
C VAL A 59 6.10 10.00 -2.06
N ASN A 60 5.62 11.05 -2.71
CA ASN A 60 6.48 12.03 -3.37
C ASN A 60 7.04 13.00 -2.32
N VAL A 61 8.36 13.12 -2.24
CA VAL A 61 9.04 14.04 -1.34
C VAL A 61 9.37 15.31 -2.11
N LYS A 62 8.88 16.46 -1.64
CA LYS A 62 9.14 17.77 -2.24
C LYS A 62 10.03 18.61 -1.32
N MET A 63 11.11 19.19 -1.87
CA MET A 63 11.99 20.06 -1.09
C MET A 63 11.33 21.42 -0.84
N ILE A 64 11.42 21.93 0.39
CA ILE A 64 11.02 23.29 0.75
C ILE A 64 12.23 23.95 1.38
N THR A 65 12.79 24.98 0.74
CA THR A 65 13.97 25.69 1.27
C THR A 65 13.85 27.20 1.11
N GLY A 66 14.38 27.94 2.10
CA GLY A 66 14.58 29.39 2.02
C GLY A 66 15.80 29.77 1.16
N ASP A 67 16.65 28.80 0.81
CA ASP A 67 17.82 29.03 -0.04
C ASP A 67 17.44 29.40 -1.48
N GLN A 68 18.38 30.01 -2.20
CA GLN A 68 18.23 30.26 -3.63
C GLN A 68 18.09 28.96 -4.44
N LEU A 69 17.43 29.07 -5.60
CA LEU A 69 17.13 27.92 -6.45
C LEU A 69 18.36 27.12 -6.89
N ALA A 70 19.49 27.79 -7.14
CA ALA A 70 20.74 27.13 -7.53
C ALA A 70 21.23 26.15 -6.43
N ILE A 71 21.16 26.56 -5.16
CA ILE A 71 21.54 25.73 -4.02
C ILE A 71 20.57 24.56 -3.88
N GLY A 72 19.26 24.82 -3.94
CA GLY A 72 18.23 23.79 -3.87
C GLY A 72 18.38 22.73 -4.96
N LYS A 73 18.63 23.14 -6.21
CA LYS A 73 18.85 22.22 -7.34
C LYS A 73 20.11 21.38 -7.16
N GLU A 74 21.21 21.97 -6.69
CA GLU A 74 22.46 21.23 -6.47
C GLU A 74 22.32 20.22 -5.32
N THR A 75 21.68 20.61 -4.21
CA THR A 75 21.38 19.70 -3.10
C THR A 75 20.40 18.60 -3.53
N GLY A 76 19.35 18.94 -4.27
CA GLY A 76 18.38 18.00 -4.82
C GLY A 76 19.02 16.99 -5.78
N ARG A 77 19.96 17.44 -6.63
CA ARG A 77 20.76 16.58 -7.52
C ARG A 77 21.59 15.56 -6.74
N ARG A 78 22.26 15.98 -5.67
CA ARG A 78 23.06 15.07 -4.80
C ARG A 78 22.19 14.09 -4.01
N LEU A 79 21.02 14.52 -3.56
CA LEU A 79 20.04 13.68 -2.86
C LEU A 79 19.30 12.71 -3.79
N GLY A 80 19.32 12.95 -5.10
CA GLY A 80 18.57 12.15 -6.07
C GLY A 80 17.06 12.45 -6.08
N MET A 81 16.67 13.68 -5.71
CA MET A 81 15.27 14.13 -5.68
C MET A 81 14.78 14.67 -7.04
N GLY A 82 15.70 14.98 -7.95
CA GLY A 82 15.40 15.66 -9.21
C GLY A 82 15.79 17.13 -9.17
N THR A 83 15.76 17.79 -10.34
CA THR A 83 16.12 19.21 -10.51
C THR A 83 14.96 20.05 -11.01
N ASN A 84 13.75 19.50 -11.10
CA ASN A 84 12.54 20.21 -11.53
C ASN A 84 11.98 21.07 -10.38
N MET A 85 12.78 22.02 -9.92
CA MET A 85 12.46 22.92 -8.82
C MET A 85 12.21 24.33 -9.34
N TYR A 86 11.32 25.06 -8.66
CA TYR A 86 10.89 26.40 -9.04
C TYR A 86 11.03 27.39 -7.88
N PRO A 87 11.28 28.68 -8.16
CA PRO A 87 11.23 29.70 -7.12
C PRO A 87 9.77 29.92 -6.71
N SER A 88 9.49 29.93 -5.41
CA SER A 88 8.12 30.11 -4.91
C SER A 88 7.51 31.45 -5.32
N ALA A 89 8.31 32.52 -5.39
CA ALA A 89 7.86 33.84 -5.83
C ALA A 89 7.36 33.86 -7.28
N ALA A 90 7.94 33.04 -8.17
CA ALA A 90 7.48 32.92 -9.56
C ALA A 90 6.16 32.14 -9.69
N LEU A 91 5.79 31.36 -8.67
CA LEU A 91 4.55 30.59 -8.64
C LEU A 91 3.42 31.34 -7.90
N LEU A 92 3.76 32.14 -6.89
CA LEU A 92 2.81 32.76 -5.97
C LEU A 92 2.73 34.30 -6.12
N GLY A 93 3.69 34.91 -6.79
CA GLY A 93 3.69 36.34 -7.07
C GLY A 93 2.69 36.75 -8.15
N THR A 94 2.24 38.00 -8.09
CA THR A 94 1.38 38.65 -9.10
C THR A 94 2.07 38.86 -10.46
N ASP A 95 3.40 38.83 -10.50
CA ASP A 95 4.18 38.94 -11.73
C ASP A 95 4.29 37.57 -12.41
N LYS A 96 3.23 37.23 -13.16
CA LYS A 96 3.24 36.09 -14.07
C LYS A 96 4.29 36.35 -15.15
N ASP A 97 5.46 35.74 -14.99
CA ASP A 97 6.43 35.65 -16.05
C ASP A 97 5.74 35.03 -17.28
N SER A 98 5.84 35.68 -18.45
CA SER A 98 5.03 35.39 -19.64
C SER A 98 5.13 33.94 -20.15
N ASN A 99 6.20 33.22 -19.79
CA ASN A 99 6.41 31.81 -20.10
C ASN A 99 5.70 30.82 -19.15
N ILE A 100 5.33 31.24 -17.93
CA ILE A 100 4.62 30.41 -16.93
C ILE A 100 3.11 30.36 -17.23
N ALA A 101 2.61 31.23 -18.11
CA ALA A 101 1.20 31.33 -18.49
C ALA A 101 0.63 30.09 -19.22
N SER A 102 1.47 29.17 -19.69
CA SER A 102 1.03 28.00 -20.47
C SER A 102 0.53 26.82 -19.63
N ILE A 103 0.96 26.71 -18.36
CA ILE A 103 0.56 25.63 -17.44
C ILE A 103 -0.04 26.28 -16.18
N PRO A 104 -1.23 25.86 -15.73
CA PRO A 104 -1.78 26.33 -14.45
C PRO A 104 -0.79 26.16 -13.31
N VAL A 105 -0.64 27.18 -12.47
CA VAL A 105 0.30 27.19 -11.34
C VAL A 105 0.10 25.95 -10.45
N GLU A 106 -1.15 25.52 -10.25
CA GLU A 106 -1.47 24.32 -9.48
C GLU A 106 -0.88 23.04 -10.07
N GLU A 107 -0.89 22.89 -11.40
CA GLU A 107 -0.30 21.73 -12.08
C GLU A 107 1.23 21.79 -12.03
N LEU A 108 1.80 22.99 -12.07
CA LEU A 108 3.23 23.20 -11.92
C LEU A 108 3.69 22.84 -10.50
N ILE A 109 2.96 23.29 -9.47
CA ILE A 109 3.19 22.92 -8.05
C ILE A 109 3.11 21.40 -7.87
N GLU A 110 2.15 20.74 -8.51
CA GLU A 110 2.01 19.28 -8.45
C GLU A 110 3.22 18.55 -9.07
N LYS A 111 3.71 19.01 -10.22
CA LYS A 111 4.86 18.43 -10.95
C LYS A 111 6.23 18.82 -10.40
N ALA A 112 6.32 19.86 -9.58
CA ALA A 112 7.58 20.36 -9.04
C ALA A 112 8.18 19.40 -8.00
N ASP A 113 9.48 19.15 -8.07
CA ASP A 113 10.23 18.34 -7.09
C ASP A 113 10.62 19.17 -5.84
N GLY A 114 10.49 20.49 -5.91
CA GLY A 114 10.81 21.37 -4.80
C GLY A 114 10.64 22.86 -5.10
N PHE A 115 10.67 23.63 -4.02
CA PHE A 115 10.45 25.06 -4.01
C PHE A 115 11.60 25.75 -3.26
N ALA A 116 12.15 26.79 -3.88
CA ALA A 116 13.26 27.57 -3.35
C ALA A 116 12.84 29.02 -3.06
N GLY A 117 13.60 29.71 -2.20
CA GLY A 117 13.30 31.06 -1.73
C GLY A 117 11.94 31.16 -1.05
N VAL A 118 11.55 30.13 -0.28
CA VAL A 118 10.20 29.99 0.26
C VAL A 118 10.06 30.80 1.55
N PHE A 119 9.19 31.83 1.51
CA PHE A 119 8.76 32.57 2.68
C PHE A 119 7.67 31.81 3.48
N PRO A 120 7.45 32.14 4.75
CA PRO A 120 6.44 31.46 5.59
C PRO A 120 5.04 31.43 4.95
N GLU A 121 4.61 32.55 4.36
CA GLU A 121 3.32 32.68 3.66
C GLU A 121 3.24 31.73 2.45
N HIS A 122 4.36 31.57 1.73
CA HIS A 122 4.44 30.68 0.59
C HIS A 122 4.34 29.21 0.99
N LYS A 123 4.88 28.81 2.16
CA LYS A 123 4.73 27.43 2.67
C LYS A 123 3.26 27.08 2.85
N TYR A 124 2.48 27.99 3.45
CA TYR A 124 1.05 27.81 3.66
C TYR A 124 0.30 27.64 2.32
N GLU A 125 0.56 28.52 1.34
CA GLU A 125 -0.16 28.47 0.07
C GLU A 125 0.23 27.23 -0.75
N ILE A 126 1.50 26.80 -0.74
CA ILE A 126 1.93 25.55 -1.39
C ILE A 126 1.16 24.35 -0.84
N VAL A 127 1.06 24.22 0.49
CA VAL A 127 0.31 23.13 1.14
C VAL A 127 -1.16 23.18 0.72
N LYS A 128 -1.77 24.36 0.77
CA LYS A 128 -3.18 24.57 0.39
C LYS A 128 -3.43 24.20 -1.07
N LYS A 129 -2.56 24.60 -2.00
CA LYS A 129 -2.68 24.25 -3.43
C LYS A 129 -2.55 22.74 -3.68
N LEU A 130 -1.64 22.07 -2.97
CA LEU A 130 -1.54 20.61 -3.04
C LEU A 130 -2.79 19.90 -2.50
N GLN A 131 -3.38 20.42 -1.42
CA GLN A 131 -4.65 19.93 -0.87
C GLN A 131 -5.83 20.16 -1.82
N GLU A 132 -5.92 21.31 -2.48
CA GLU A 132 -6.93 21.61 -3.51
C GLU A 132 -6.88 20.60 -4.68
N ARG A 133 -5.69 20.06 -4.97
CA ARG A 133 -5.46 18.98 -5.95
C ARG A 133 -5.72 17.58 -5.39
N LYS A 134 -6.32 17.46 -4.20
CA LYS A 134 -6.69 16.21 -3.52
C LYS A 134 -5.51 15.34 -3.07
N HIS A 135 -4.30 15.91 -2.96
CA HIS A 135 -3.18 15.24 -2.32
C HIS A 135 -3.32 15.34 -0.79
N ILE A 136 -2.94 14.27 -0.09
CA ILE A 136 -2.79 14.30 1.37
C ILE A 136 -1.36 14.76 1.66
N VAL A 137 -1.20 15.89 2.33
CA VAL A 137 0.08 16.58 2.47
C VAL A 137 0.60 16.41 3.90
N GLY A 138 1.75 15.73 4.01
CA GLY A 138 2.56 15.75 5.24
C GLY A 138 3.62 16.85 5.13
N MET A 139 3.63 17.80 6.06
CA MET A 139 4.59 18.91 6.08
C MET A 139 5.51 18.82 7.29
N THR A 140 6.81 18.95 7.07
CA THR A 140 7.80 19.05 8.14
C THR A 140 8.15 20.51 8.45
N GLY A 141 8.34 20.84 9.73
CA GLY A 141 8.75 22.19 10.15
C GLY A 141 9.49 22.18 11.48
N ASP A 142 10.28 23.23 11.72
CA ASP A 142 11.15 23.40 12.89
C ASP A 142 10.92 24.75 13.61
N GLY A 143 10.69 25.82 12.85
CA GLY A 143 10.55 27.17 13.35
C GLY A 143 9.12 27.61 13.64
N VAL A 144 8.99 28.71 14.39
CA VAL A 144 7.72 29.39 14.67
C VAL A 144 6.99 29.83 13.40
N ASN A 145 7.76 30.11 12.35
CA ASN A 145 7.27 30.52 11.03
C ASN A 145 6.53 29.40 10.30
N ASP A 146 6.76 28.13 10.67
CA ASP A 146 6.14 26.99 10.01
C ASP A 146 4.82 26.60 10.66
N ALA A 147 4.49 27.15 11.83
CA ALA A 147 3.29 26.82 12.57
C ALA A 147 1.97 26.97 11.77
N PRO A 148 1.75 28.05 10.97
CA PRO A 148 0.53 28.16 10.18
C PRO A 148 0.42 27.08 9.09
N ALA A 149 1.55 26.72 8.48
CA ALA A 149 1.60 25.74 7.40
C ALA A 149 1.52 24.30 7.94
N LEU A 150 2.14 24.01 9.09
CA LEU A 150 2.00 22.76 9.84
C LEU A 150 0.55 22.49 10.22
N LYS A 151 -0.16 23.51 10.74
CA LYS A 151 -1.58 23.40 11.10
C LYS A 151 -2.50 23.26 9.89
N LYS A 152 -2.08 23.78 8.73
CA LYS A 152 -2.86 23.68 7.49
C LYS A 152 -2.70 22.32 6.80
N ALA A 153 -1.52 21.70 6.94
CA ALA A 153 -1.24 20.38 6.39
C ALA A 153 -2.21 19.33 6.95
N ASP A 154 -2.42 18.24 6.21
CA ASP A 154 -3.23 17.12 6.72
C ASP A 154 -2.52 16.41 7.87
N ILE A 155 -1.17 16.46 7.85
CA ILE A 155 -0.30 15.94 8.90
C ILE A 155 0.87 16.92 9.06
N GLY A 156 0.83 17.74 10.11
CA GLY A 156 1.96 18.56 10.54
C GLY A 156 2.98 17.75 11.33
N ILE A 157 4.25 17.76 10.91
CA ILE A 157 5.35 17.00 11.51
C ILE A 157 6.40 17.97 12.07
N ALA A 158 6.50 18.06 13.40
CA ALA A 158 7.59 18.79 14.04
C ALA A 158 8.84 17.91 14.16
N VAL A 159 9.99 18.45 13.78
CA VAL A 159 11.29 17.77 13.96
C VAL A 159 11.72 17.75 15.45
N ALA A 160 12.67 16.89 15.80
CA ALA A 160 13.12 16.71 17.19
C ALA A 160 13.62 18.01 17.85
N ASP A 161 14.32 18.83 17.09
CA ASP A 161 14.86 20.12 17.54
C ASP A 161 13.93 21.30 17.26
N ALA A 162 12.64 21.05 17.02
CA ALA A 162 11.67 22.09 16.71
C ALA A 162 11.32 22.95 17.93
N THR A 163 10.98 24.21 17.66
CA THR A 163 10.48 25.16 18.67
C THR A 163 9.18 24.68 19.31
N ASP A 164 8.93 25.08 20.57
CA ASP A 164 7.66 24.76 21.26
C ASP A 164 6.41 25.19 20.49
N ALA A 165 6.49 26.31 19.78
CA ALA A 165 5.40 26.77 18.95
C ALA A 165 5.14 25.83 17.76
N ALA A 166 6.19 25.33 17.10
CA ALA A 166 6.06 24.35 16.02
C ALA A 166 5.52 23.01 16.54
N ARG A 167 6.00 22.54 17.69
CA ARG A 167 5.50 21.32 18.37
C ARG A 167 4.02 21.44 18.74
N GLY A 168 3.60 22.59 19.26
CA GLY A 168 2.21 22.87 19.60
C GLY A 168 1.27 23.00 18.39
N ALA A 169 1.82 23.31 17.21
CA ALA A 169 1.06 23.42 15.96
C ALA A 169 1.01 22.13 15.13
N SER A 170 1.87 21.14 15.43
CA SER A 170 2.00 19.88 14.69
C SER A 170 1.11 18.76 15.26
N ASP A 171 0.68 17.83 14.40
CA ASP A 171 -0.07 16.62 14.80
C ASP A 171 0.84 15.51 15.32
N ILE A 172 2.08 15.47 14.84
CA ILE A 172 3.11 14.50 15.25
C ILE A 172 4.43 15.22 15.54
N VAL A 173 5.05 14.86 16.67
CA VAL A 173 6.36 15.36 17.07
C VAL A 173 7.35 14.21 16.99
N LEU A 174 8.41 14.37 16.20
CA LEU A 174 9.49 13.40 16.13
C LEU A 174 10.41 13.57 17.33
N THR A 175 10.79 12.47 17.98
CA THR A 175 11.80 12.48 19.05
C THR A 175 13.21 12.22 18.52
N GLU A 176 13.32 11.79 17.25
CA GLU A 176 14.57 11.51 16.56
C GLU A 176 14.63 12.35 15.27
N PRO A 177 15.79 12.93 14.92
CA PRO A 177 15.94 13.71 13.70
C PRO A 177 16.08 12.81 12.47
N GLY A 178 15.55 13.26 11.34
CA GLY A 178 15.81 12.67 10.02
C GLY A 178 14.58 12.19 9.27
N LEU A 179 14.67 12.21 7.93
CA LEU A 179 13.59 11.81 7.04
C LEU A 179 13.27 10.30 7.17
N SER A 180 14.25 9.48 7.55
CA SER A 180 14.08 8.03 7.70
C SER A 180 13.05 7.66 8.77
N VAL A 181 12.96 8.45 9.85
CA VAL A 181 11.98 8.28 10.92
C VAL A 181 10.57 8.48 10.38
N ILE A 182 10.36 9.49 9.54
CA ILE A 182 9.06 9.76 8.90
C ILE A 182 8.62 8.58 8.03
N ILE A 183 9.53 8.02 7.22
CA ILE A 183 9.19 6.87 6.37
C ILE A 183 8.88 5.62 7.21
N SER A 184 9.60 5.41 8.31
CA SER A 184 9.33 4.32 9.26
C SER A 184 7.97 4.50 9.95
N ALA A 185 7.61 5.73 10.31
CA ALA A 185 6.29 6.07 10.86
C ALA A 185 5.18 5.83 9.83
N VAL A 186 5.37 6.23 8.56
CA VAL A 186 4.41 5.98 7.47
C VAL A 186 4.19 4.48 7.26
N LEU A 187 5.26 3.68 7.23
CA LEU A 187 5.16 2.23 7.10
C LEU A 187 4.39 1.59 8.25
N THR A 188 4.68 2.02 9.48
CA THR A 188 4.01 1.52 10.69
C THR A 188 2.54 1.92 10.71
N SER A 189 2.23 3.18 10.39
CA SER A 189 0.86 3.68 10.26
C SER A 189 0.07 2.89 9.21
N ARG A 190 0.66 2.60 8.04
CA ARG A 190 0.02 1.75 7.02
C ARG A 190 -0.24 0.33 7.51
N ALA A 191 0.67 -0.26 8.29
CA ALA A 191 0.47 -1.59 8.86
C ALA A 191 -0.70 -1.60 9.85
N ILE A 192 -0.82 -0.57 10.69
CA ILE A 192 -1.95 -0.40 11.63
C ILE A 192 -3.26 -0.19 10.87
N PHE A 193 -3.25 0.69 9.86
CA PHE A 193 -4.42 0.97 9.03
C PHE A 193 -4.95 -0.29 8.32
N GLN A 194 -4.05 -1.15 7.83
CA GLN A 194 -4.47 -2.43 7.23
C GLN A 194 -5.16 -3.34 8.26
N ARG A 195 -4.71 -3.38 9.52
CA ARG A 195 -5.39 -4.15 10.57
C ARG A 195 -6.82 -3.63 10.81
N MET A 196 -6.98 -2.31 10.88
CA MET A 196 -8.30 -1.69 11.05
C MET A 196 -9.24 -2.04 9.88
N LYS A 197 -8.75 -1.90 8.63
CA LYS A 197 -9.52 -2.24 7.43
C LYS A 197 -9.93 -3.72 7.40
N ASN A 198 -8.99 -4.62 7.68
CA ASN A 198 -9.25 -6.06 7.72
C ASN A 198 -10.27 -6.43 8.81
N TYR A 199 -10.17 -5.79 9.98
CA TYR A 199 -11.15 -5.92 11.06
C TYR A 199 -12.54 -5.43 10.65
N THR A 200 -12.66 -4.29 9.97
CA THR A 200 -13.96 -3.81 9.50
C THR A 200 -14.59 -4.76 8.48
N ILE A 201 -13.80 -5.32 7.54
CA ILE A 201 -14.31 -6.35 6.60
C ILE A 201 -14.83 -7.56 7.39
N TYR A 202 -14.08 -8.01 8.38
CA TYR A 202 -14.44 -9.12 9.25
C TYR A 202 -15.74 -8.87 10.02
N ALA A 203 -15.84 -7.74 10.73
CA ALA A 203 -17.00 -7.40 11.54
C ALA A 203 -18.28 -7.35 10.67
N VAL A 204 -18.20 -6.68 9.52
CA VAL A 204 -19.33 -6.58 8.57
C VAL A 204 -19.72 -7.96 8.04
N SER A 205 -18.74 -8.79 7.67
CA SER A 205 -18.98 -10.13 7.16
C SER A 205 -19.66 -11.04 8.18
N ILE A 206 -19.25 -11.00 9.45
CA ILE A 206 -19.91 -11.76 10.52
C ILE A 206 -21.33 -11.29 10.75
N THR A 207 -21.57 -9.98 10.79
CA THR A 207 -22.93 -9.45 10.97
C THR A 207 -23.85 -9.94 9.86
N ILE A 208 -23.43 -9.82 8.60
CA ILE A 208 -24.21 -10.29 7.45
C ILE A 208 -24.46 -11.79 7.54
N ARG A 209 -23.43 -12.57 7.87
CA ARG A 209 -23.54 -14.03 8.03
C ARG A 209 -24.56 -14.44 9.10
N ILE A 210 -24.48 -13.85 10.30
CA ILE A 210 -25.36 -14.19 11.42
C ILE A 210 -26.80 -13.82 11.09
N VAL A 211 -27.02 -12.60 10.59
CA VAL A 211 -28.36 -12.11 10.24
C VAL A 211 -28.96 -12.95 9.13
N PHE A 212 -28.28 -13.09 7.98
CA PHE A 212 -28.83 -13.84 6.85
C PHE A 212 -28.90 -15.34 7.12
N GLY A 213 -27.89 -15.92 7.78
CA GLY A 213 -27.83 -17.35 8.06
C GLY A 213 -29.01 -17.83 8.90
N PHE A 214 -29.20 -17.23 10.08
CA PHE A 214 -30.29 -17.64 10.97
C PHE A 214 -31.66 -17.22 10.45
N MET A 215 -31.79 -16.05 9.83
CA MET A 215 -33.04 -15.62 9.18
C MET A 215 -33.48 -16.59 8.08
N LEU A 216 -32.56 -17.03 7.19
CA LEU A 216 -32.90 -17.95 6.10
C LEU A 216 -33.28 -19.34 6.62
N ILE A 217 -32.60 -19.84 7.66
CA ILE A 217 -32.93 -21.12 8.28
C ILE A 217 -34.32 -21.07 8.91
N ALA A 218 -34.64 -19.99 9.65
CA ALA A 218 -35.96 -19.79 10.24
C ALA A 218 -37.07 -19.62 9.16
N LEU A 219 -36.79 -18.89 8.09
CA LEU A 219 -37.77 -18.65 7.02
C LEU A 219 -38.11 -19.93 6.21
N ILE A 220 -37.13 -20.79 5.96
CA ILE A 220 -37.31 -21.95 5.08
C ILE A 220 -37.77 -23.20 5.84
N TRP A 221 -37.28 -23.41 7.07
CA TRP A 221 -37.54 -24.62 7.85
C TRP A 221 -38.19 -24.37 9.22
N GLU A 222 -38.60 -23.13 9.52
CA GLU A 222 -39.22 -22.76 10.80
C GLU A 222 -38.37 -23.19 12.01
N PHE A 223 -37.04 -23.17 11.85
CA PHE A 223 -36.09 -23.61 12.87
C PHE A 223 -35.57 -22.43 13.68
N ASP A 224 -35.94 -22.42 14.96
CA ASP A 224 -35.53 -21.39 15.91
C ASP A 224 -34.15 -21.69 16.51
N PHE A 225 -33.16 -20.85 16.20
CA PHE A 225 -31.83 -20.95 16.77
C PHE A 225 -31.76 -20.31 18.17
N SER A 226 -31.10 -20.98 19.10
CA SER A 226 -30.99 -20.55 20.51
C SER A 226 -30.13 -19.30 20.65
N ALA A 227 -30.73 -18.26 21.24
CA ALA A 227 -30.06 -17.00 21.53
C ALA A 227 -28.83 -17.20 22.44
N PHE A 228 -28.87 -18.16 23.36
CA PHE A 228 -27.73 -18.46 24.23
C PHE A 228 -26.53 -18.98 23.45
N MET A 229 -26.75 -19.81 22.42
CA MET A 229 -25.66 -20.29 21.56
C MET A 229 -25.05 -19.18 20.72
N VAL A 230 -25.86 -18.21 20.27
CA VAL A 230 -25.36 -17.00 19.60
C VAL A 230 -24.51 -16.16 20.58
N LEU A 231 -24.94 -16.02 21.83
CA LEU A 231 -24.17 -15.34 22.87
C LEU A 231 -22.80 -16.01 23.10
N ILE A 232 -22.75 -17.35 23.16
CA ILE A 232 -21.48 -18.07 23.28
C ILE A 232 -20.57 -17.79 22.07
N ILE A 233 -21.12 -17.79 20.84
CA ILE A 233 -20.36 -17.42 19.64
C ILE A 233 -19.80 -16.01 19.77
N ALA A 234 -20.61 -15.05 20.24
CA ALA A 234 -20.17 -13.67 20.42
C ALA A 234 -19.03 -13.54 21.44
N ILE A 235 -19.15 -14.18 22.60
CA ILE A 235 -18.12 -14.15 23.66
C ILE A 235 -16.80 -14.78 23.16
N LEU A 236 -16.88 -15.94 22.50
CA LEU A 236 -15.70 -16.60 21.93
C LEU A 236 -15.06 -15.73 20.84
N ASN A 237 -15.88 -15.08 20.01
CA ASN A 237 -15.40 -14.18 18.99
C ASN A 237 -14.66 -12.97 19.58
N ASP A 238 -15.28 -12.26 20.54
CA ASP A 238 -14.70 -11.07 21.19
C ASP A 238 -13.36 -11.37 21.86
N GLY A 239 -13.26 -12.51 22.54
CA GLY A 239 -11.99 -12.97 23.13
C GLY A 239 -10.89 -13.15 22.08
N THR A 240 -11.22 -13.69 20.91
CA THR A 240 -10.25 -13.85 19.81
C THR A 240 -9.94 -12.55 19.06
N ILE A 241 -10.90 -11.62 18.95
CA ILE A 241 -10.74 -10.35 18.21
C ILE A 241 -9.62 -9.50 18.80
N MET A 242 -9.42 -9.52 20.12
CA MET A 242 -8.33 -8.76 20.76
C MET A 242 -6.94 -9.09 20.17
N THR A 243 -6.76 -10.30 19.62
CA THR A 243 -5.50 -10.71 18.98
C THR A 243 -5.25 -10.05 17.62
N ILE A 244 -6.29 -9.61 16.92
CA ILE A 244 -6.17 -8.93 15.61
C ILE A 244 -5.39 -7.61 15.75
N SER A 245 -5.54 -6.92 16.87
CA SER A 245 -4.80 -5.68 17.17
C SER A 245 -3.28 -5.88 17.15
N LYS A 246 -2.82 -7.08 17.56
CA LYS A 246 -1.41 -7.47 17.66
C LYS A 246 -0.91 -8.29 16.46
N ASP A 247 -1.73 -8.44 15.43
CA ASP A 247 -1.38 -9.27 14.27
C ASP A 247 -0.29 -8.65 13.40
N ARG A 248 0.48 -9.50 12.71
CA ARG A 248 1.58 -9.10 11.83
C ARG A 248 1.10 -8.99 10.38
N VAL A 249 0.48 -7.87 10.05
CA VAL A 249 -0.01 -7.56 8.69
C VAL A 249 1.05 -6.81 7.87
N LYS A 250 1.14 -7.10 6.57
CA LYS A 250 2.03 -6.39 5.63
C LYS A 250 1.45 -5.01 5.29
N PRO A 251 2.23 -3.92 5.35
CA PRO A 251 1.76 -2.59 4.98
C PRO A 251 1.44 -2.52 3.49
N SER A 252 0.53 -1.62 3.11
CA SER A 252 0.24 -1.35 1.71
C SER A 252 1.43 -0.64 1.04
N PRO A 253 1.86 -1.08 -0.17
CA PRO A 253 2.96 -0.42 -0.87
C PRO A 253 2.56 0.98 -1.35
N THR A 254 1.29 1.18 -1.70
CA THR A 254 0.75 2.49 -2.08
C THR A 254 -0.05 3.11 -0.92
N PRO A 255 -0.18 4.44 -0.86
CA PRO A 255 -1.16 5.09 0.01
C PRO A 255 -2.55 4.50 -0.25
N ASP A 256 -3.27 4.21 0.83
CA ASP A 256 -4.64 3.67 0.78
C ASP A 256 -5.54 4.62 1.56
N SER A 257 -6.69 4.96 0.99
CA SER A 257 -7.72 5.77 1.62
C SER A 257 -8.81 4.86 2.18
N TRP A 258 -9.51 5.25 3.24
CA TRP A 258 -10.57 4.44 3.84
C TRP A 258 -11.82 4.39 2.95
N LYS A 259 -11.82 3.50 1.95
CA LYS A 259 -12.95 3.30 1.03
C LYS A 259 -14.00 2.37 1.64
N LEU A 260 -14.90 2.94 2.45
CA LEU A 260 -15.95 2.18 3.15
C LEU A 260 -16.80 1.31 2.22
N ARG A 261 -17.13 1.80 1.02
CA ARG A 261 -17.91 1.04 0.03
C ARG A 261 -17.23 -0.26 -0.39
N GLU A 262 -15.93 -0.24 -0.65
CA GLU A 262 -15.16 -1.44 -1.02
C GLU A 262 -15.09 -2.44 0.15
N ILE A 263 -14.89 -1.91 1.36
CA ILE A 263 -14.83 -2.70 2.61
C ILE A 263 -16.16 -3.40 2.88
N PHE A 264 -17.27 -2.67 2.80
CA PHE A 264 -18.60 -3.22 3.00
C PHE A 264 -19.00 -4.21 1.92
N ALA A 265 -18.74 -3.91 0.65
CA ALA A 265 -19.00 -4.85 -0.44
C ALA A 265 -18.22 -6.18 -0.25
N THR A 266 -16.94 -6.09 0.13
CA THR A 266 -16.13 -7.28 0.45
C THR A 266 -16.72 -8.06 1.62
N GLY A 267 -17.10 -7.39 2.70
CA GLY A 267 -17.70 -8.02 3.87
C GLY A 267 -19.04 -8.70 3.56
N ILE A 268 -19.94 -8.03 2.83
CA ILE A 268 -21.26 -8.56 2.45
C ILE A 268 -21.12 -9.83 1.61
N VAL A 269 -20.21 -9.85 0.62
CA VAL A 269 -20.02 -11.02 -0.24
C VAL A 269 -19.47 -12.21 0.54
N LEU A 270 -18.45 -11.99 1.38
CA LEU A 270 -17.88 -13.06 2.21
C LEU A 270 -18.90 -13.59 3.23
N GLY A 271 -19.63 -12.69 3.89
CA GLY A 271 -20.67 -13.05 4.86
C GLY A 271 -21.86 -13.75 4.21
N GLY A 272 -22.29 -13.29 3.04
CA GLY A 272 -23.35 -13.91 2.25
C GLY A 272 -22.99 -15.32 1.79
N TYR A 273 -21.77 -15.54 1.29
CA TYR A 273 -21.28 -16.88 0.98
C TYR A 273 -21.31 -17.79 2.22
N GLN A 274 -20.84 -17.32 3.37
CA GLN A 274 -20.86 -18.11 4.59
C GLN A 274 -22.28 -18.41 5.08
N ALA A 275 -23.23 -17.47 4.92
CA ALA A 275 -24.64 -17.70 5.22
C ALA A 275 -25.22 -18.79 4.32
N VAL A 276 -24.98 -18.71 3.01
CA VAL A 276 -25.43 -19.74 2.05
C VAL A 276 -24.85 -21.10 2.39
N MET A 277 -23.57 -21.18 2.73
CA MET A 277 -22.96 -22.46 3.12
C MET A 277 -23.52 -22.99 4.45
N SER A 278 -23.83 -22.14 5.43
CA SER A 278 -24.55 -22.58 6.64
C SER A 278 -25.96 -23.08 6.34
N VAL A 279 -26.67 -22.47 5.40
CA VAL A 279 -27.99 -22.92 4.93
C VAL A 279 -27.89 -24.27 4.20
N ILE A 280 -26.90 -24.44 3.33
CA ILE A 280 -26.62 -25.71 2.64
C ILE A 280 -26.27 -26.80 3.66
N PHE A 281 -25.44 -26.47 4.65
CA PHE A 281 -25.11 -27.38 5.73
C PHE A 281 -26.35 -27.83 6.49
N PHE A 282 -27.21 -26.89 6.90
CA PHE A 282 -28.48 -27.19 7.59
C PHE A 282 -29.39 -28.07 6.74
N TRP A 283 -29.59 -27.73 5.46
CA TRP A 283 -30.38 -28.54 4.54
C TRP A 283 -29.83 -29.97 4.41
N ALA A 284 -28.50 -30.12 4.31
CA ALA A 284 -27.84 -31.40 4.16
C ALA A 284 -27.89 -32.28 5.42
N ILE A 285 -28.06 -31.71 6.62
CA ILE A 285 -28.26 -32.50 7.85
C ILE A 285 -29.73 -32.75 8.21
N HIS A 286 -30.65 -31.87 7.76
CA HIS A 286 -32.07 -31.95 8.11
C HIS A 286 -32.96 -32.63 7.06
N LYS A 287 -32.65 -32.51 5.75
CA LYS A 287 -33.48 -33.11 4.69
C LYS A 287 -32.85 -34.29 3.99
N THR A 288 -31.54 -34.46 4.09
CA THR A 288 -30.79 -35.47 3.36
C THR A 288 -29.97 -36.34 4.32
N ASP A 289 -29.77 -37.61 3.95
CA ASP A 289 -28.98 -38.56 4.74
C ASP A 289 -27.53 -38.68 4.22
N PHE A 290 -27.06 -37.69 3.46
CA PHE A 290 -25.75 -37.70 2.80
C PHE A 290 -24.59 -37.86 3.79
N PHE A 291 -24.66 -37.18 4.93
CA PHE A 291 -23.59 -37.24 5.93
C PHE A 291 -23.62 -38.54 6.73
N SER A 292 -24.80 -39.05 7.09
CA SER A 292 -24.97 -40.33 7.79
C SER A 292 -24.55 -41.50 6.90
N ASP A 293 -24.94 -41.50 5.62
CA ASP A 293 -24.63 -42.56 4.65
C ASP A 293 -23.13 -42.61 4.30
N LYS A 294 -22.51 -41.45 4.05
CA LYS A 294 -21.11 -41.39 3.60
C LYS A 294 -20.08 -41.58 4.72
N PHE A 295 -20.37 -41.08 5.92
CA PHE A 295 -19.42 -41.09 7.04
C PHE A 295 -19.79 -42.07 8.16
N GLY A 296 -20.90 -42.80 8.04
CA GLY A 296 -21.32 -43.81 9.03
C GLY A 296 -21.69 -43.22 10.40
N VAL A 297 -22.12 -41.97 10.43
CA VAL A 297 -22.51 -41.25 11.66
C VAL A 297 -24.00 -41.42 11.94
N ARG A 298 -24.40 -41.27 13.22
CA ARG A 298 -25.80 -41.39 13.66
C ARG A 298 -26.69 -40.39 12.92
N SER A 299 -27.87 -40.76 12.46
CA SER A 299 -28.80 -39.77 11.88
C SER A 299 -29.35 -38.85 12.97
N ILE A 300 -29.27 -37.53 12.76
CA ILE A 300 -29.72 -36.48 13.69
C ILE A 300 -30.94 -35.71 13.17
N ARG A 301 -31.59 -36.24 12.12
CA ARG A 301 -32.58 -35.54 11.31
C ARG A 301 -33.77 -34.99 12.11
N ASP A 302 -34.25 -35.79 13.06
CA ASP A 302 -35.46 -35.50 13.85
C ASP A 302 -35.15 -34.87 15.22
N ASN A 303 -33.87 -34.68 15.55
CA ASN A 303 -33.45 -34.12 16.84
C ASN A 303 -32.95 -32.69 16.68
N ASN A 304 -33.86 -31.73 16.88
CA ASN A 304 -33.57 -30.30 16.77
C ASN A 304 -32.47 -29.82 17.71
N ASP A 305 -32.34 -30.43 18.90
CA ASP A 305 -31.36 -30.00 19.90
C ASP A 305 -29.93 -30.41 19.50
N GLU A 306 -29.78 -31.58 18.86
CA GLU A 306 -28.50 -32.04 18.29
C GLU A 306 -28.16 -31.28 17.00
N LEU A 307 -29.17 -31.03 16.14
CA LEU A 307 -29.01 -30.20 14.94
C LEU A 307 -28.49 -28.80 15.29
N MET A 308 -29.00 -28.21 16.36
CA MET A 308 -28.54 -26.89 16.80
C MET A 308 -27.09 -26.90 17.25
N GLY A 309 -26.66 -27.92 17.99
CA GLY A 309 -25.25 -28.11 18.38
C GLY A 309 -24.33 -28.22 17.16
N ALA A 310 -24.79 -28.93 16.12
CA ALA A 310 -24.05 -29.07 14.86
C ALA A 310 -23.91 -27.74 14.10
N VAL A 311 -25.01 -26.98 13.97
CA VAL A 311 -25.01 -25.65 13.34
C VAL A 311 -24.16 -24.67 14.15
N TYR A 312 -24.25 -24.68 15.48
CA TYR A 312 -23.40 -23.86 16.36
C TYR A 312 -21.92 -24.10 16.09
N LEU A 313 -21.48 -25.36 16.04
CA LEU A 313 -20.08 -25.69 15.81
C LEU A 313 -19.60 -25.25 14.43
N GLN A 314 -20.38 -25.55 13.39
CA GLN A 314 -20.11 -25.09 12.03
C GLN A 314 -20.03 -23.56 11.97
N VAL A 315 -20.92 -22.90 12.70
CA VAL A 315 -20.96 -21.44 12.71
C VAL A 315 -19.72 -20.88 13.39
N SER A 316 -19.33 -21.43 14.53
CA SER A 316 -18.15 -21.00 15.29
C SER A 316 -16.84 -21.16 14.51
N ILE A 317 -16.61 -22.32 13.87
CA ILE A 317 -15.37 -22.62 13.14
C ILE A 317 -15.19 -21.65 11.98
N ILE A 318 -16.20 -21.52 11.11
CA ILE A 318 -16.10 -20.69 9.91
C ILE A 318 -16.03 -19.20 10.26
N SER A 319 -16.70 -18.76 11.33
CA SER A 319 -16.65 -17.37 11.78
C SER A 319 -15.23 -16.98 12.19
N GLN A 320 -14.53 -17.82 12.97
CA GLN A 320 -13.14 -17.51 13.33
C GLN A 320 -12.17 -17.77 12.18
N ALA A 321 -12.42 -18.77 11.33
CA ALA A 321 -11.59 -19.03 10.15
C ALA A 321 -11.56 -17.82 9.21
N LEU A 322 -12.66 -17.07 9.12
CA LEU A 322 -12.75 -15.83 8.35
C LEU A 322 -11.66 -14.81 8.72
N ILE A 323 -11.21 -14.77 9.98
CA ILE A 323 -10.13 -13.85 10.41
C ILE A 323 -8.87 -14.07 9.56
N PHE A 324 -8.55 -15.32 9.23
CA PHE A 324 -7.38 -15.65 8.41
C PHE A 324 -7.56 -15.20 6.95
N VAL A 325 -8.78 -15.30 6.41
CA VAL A 325 -9.11 -14.83 5.06
C VAL A 325 -9.04 -13.30 4.97
N THR A 326 -9.62 -12.59 5.94
CA THR A 326 -9.70 -11.12 5.92
C THR A 326 -8.36 -10.46 6.21
N ARG A 327 -7.51 -11.04 7.06
CA ARG A 327 -6.15 -10.52 7.32
C ARG A 327 -5.22 -10.64 6.12
N SER A 328 -5.43 -11.67 5.29
CA SER A 328 -4.50 -12.01 4.22
C SER A 328 -4.78 -11.22 2.94
N ARG A 329 -3.70 -10.70 2.34
CA ARG A 329 -3.80 -10.08 1.01
C ARG A 329 -3.76 -11.12 -0.09
N SER A 330 -2.85 -12.08 0.03
CA SER A 330 -2.73 -13.28 -0.80
C SER A 330 -3.58 -14.42 -0.22
N TRP A 331 -3.24 -15.66 -0.54
CA TRP A 331 -3.83 -16.85 0.03
C TRP A 331 -3.57 -16.89 1.53
N SER A 332 -4.60 -17.27 2.29
CA SER A 332 -4.55 -17.27 3.73
C SER A 332 -3.52 -18.25 4.30
N PHE A 333 -3.23 -19.34 3.59
CA PHE A 333 -2.21 -20.32 3.99
C PHE A 333 -0.77 -19.83 3.78
N VAL A 334 -0.55 -18.93 2.83
CA VAL A 334 0.78 -18.41 2.50
C VAL A 334 1.20 -17.34 3.51
N GLU A 335 0.25 -16.53 3.97
CA GLU A 335 0.51 -15.46 4.94
C GLU A 335 0.42 -15.97 6.37
N ARG A 336 1.58 -16.32 6.95
CA ARG A 336 1.65 -16.87 8.31
C ARG A 336 0.92 -15.98 9.34
N PRO A 337 -0.01 -16.55 10.13
CA PRO A 337 -0.63 -15.86 11.25
C PRO A 337 0.33 -15.61 12.41
N GLY A 338 0.06 -14.54 13.17
CA GLY A 338 0.73 -14.32 14.44
C GLY A 338 0.42 -15.47 15.42
N ALA A 339 1.40 -15.83 16.26
CA ALA A 339 1.25 -16.93 17.21
C ALA A 339 0.04 -16.74 18.14
N LEU A 340 -0.19 -15.50 18.59
CA LEU A 340 -1.34 -15.15 19.44
C LEU A 340 -2.68 -15.45 18.78
N LEU A 341 -2.82 -15.12 17.48
CA LEU A 341 -4.05 -15.39 16.73
C LEU A 341 -4.28 -16.90 16.57
N MET A 342 -3.24 -17.67 16.29
CA MET A 342 -3.34 -19.13 16.19
C MET A 342 -3.73 -19.77 17.52
N ILE A 343 -3.10 -19.35 18.62
CA ILE A 343 -3.42 -19.87 19.96
C ILE A 343 -4.86 -19.54 20.32
N ALA A 344 -5.30 -18.30 20.07
CA ALA A 344 -6.67 -17.88 20.34
C ALA A 344 -7.68 -18.67 19.50
N PHE A 345 -7.40 -18.89 18.22
CA PHE A 345 -8.23 -19.75 17.36
C PHE A 345 -8.31 -21.18 17.90
N VAL A 346 -7.18 -21.82 18.19
CA VAL A 346 -7.15 -23.21 18.68
C VAL A 346 -7.90 -23.34 20.00
N ILE A 347 -7.69 -22.43 20.96
CA ILE A 347 -8.37 -22.46 22.26
C ILE A 347 -9.87 -22.28 22.07
N ALA A 348 -10.30 -21.26 21.30
CA ALA A 348 -11.71 -20.98 21.15
C ALA A 348 -12.44 -22.07 20.35
N GLN A 349 -11.79 -22.67 19.36
CA GLN A 349 -12.35 -23.80 18.61
C GLN A 349 -12.35 -25.10 19.42
N LEU A 350 -11.37 -25.31 20.29
CA LEU A 350 -11.39 -26.42 21.24
C LEU A 350 -12.59 -26.28 22.17
N VAL A 351 -12.80 -25.09 22.76
CA VAL A 351 -13.96 -24.80 23.62
C VAL A 351 -15.27 -24.99 22.86
N ALA A 352 -15.39 -24.46 21.64
CA ALA A 352 -16.59 -24.64 20.82
C ALA A 352 -16.86 -26.11 20.48
N THR A 353 -15.82 -26.88 20.17
CA THR A 353 -15.94 -28.33 19.90
C THR A 353 -16.37 -29.09 21.15
N LEU A 354 -15.81 -28.76 22.32
CA LEU A 354 -16.20 -29.39 23.59
C LEU A 354 -17.66 -29.08 23.95
N ILE A 355 -18.12 -27.85 23.74
CA ILE A 355 -19.53 -27.47 23.96
C ILE A 355 -20.43 -28.27 23.01
N ALA A 356 -20.12 -28.33 21.72
CA ALA A 356 -20.94 -29.05 20.75
C ALA A 356 -21.01 -30.58 21.00
N VAL A 357 -19.93 -31.17 21.54
CA VAL A 357 -19.85 -32.61 21.78
C VAL A 357 -20.48 -33.02 23.10
N TYR A 358 -20.31 -32.23 24.18
CA TYR A 358 -20.66 -32.64 25.54
C TYR A 358 -21.78 -31.83 26.20
N ALA A 359 -22.18 -30.67 25.67
CA ALA A 359 -23.21 -29.87 26.32
C ALA A 359 -24.59 -30.54 26.18
N ASP A 360 -25.23 -30.82 27.31
CA ASP A 360 -26.62 -31.26 27.40
C ASP A 360 -27.37 -30.26 28.28
N TRP A 361 -27.75 -29.14 27.65
CA TRP A 361 -28.36 -27.99 28.32
C TRP A 361 -29.78 -27.79 27.81
N THR A 362 -30.75 -28.24 28.60
CA THR A 362 -32.18 -28.09 28.30
C THR A 362 -32.60 -26.62 28.16
N PHE A 363 -32.04 -25.71 28.96
CA PHE A 363 -32.32 -24.27 28.85
C PHE A 363 -31.82 -23.66 27.53
N ALA A 364 -30.71 -24.19 26.99
CA ALA A 364 -30.11 -23.70 25.75
C ALA A 364 -30.60 -24.46 24.51
N LYS A 365 -31.49 -25.46 24.70
CA LYS A 365 -31.98 -26.41 23.69
C LYS A 365 -30.86 -27.13 22.94
N VAL A 366 -29.72 -27.39 23.58
CA VAL A 366 -28.57 -28.07 22.92
C VAL A 366 -28.29 -29.39 23.60
N LYS A 367 -28.08 -30.41 22.77
CA LYS A 367 -27.66 -31.74 23.18
C LYS A 367 -26.39 -32.15 22.44
N GLY A 368 -25.49 -32.85 23.14
CA GLY A 368 -24.18 -33.24 22.64
C GLY A 368 -24.26 -34.20 21.46
N ILE A 369 -23.60 -33.84 20.35
CA ILE A 369 -23.70 -34.56 19.07
C ILE A 369 -22.68 -35.71 18.93
N GLY A 370 -21.67 -35.75 19.81
CA GLY A 370 -20.55 -36.70 19.76
C GLY A 370 -19.40 -36.31 18.82
N TRP A 371 -18.24 -36.93 19.03
CA TRP A 371 -17.00 -36.62 18.29
C TRP A 371 -17.03 -36.96 16.80
N GLY A 372 -17.78 -38.00 16.41
CA GLY A 372 -17.92 -38.39 15.00
C GLY A 372 -18.53 -37.27 14.16
N TRP A 373 -19.65 -36.70 14.63
CA TRP A 373 -20.28 -35.56 13.98
C TRP A 373 -19.43 -34.29 14.04
N ALA A 374 -18.77 -34.02 15.16
CA ALA A 374 -17.84 -32.89 15.25
C ALA A 374 -16.74 -32.98 14.19
N GLY A 375 -16.17 -34.17 13.95
CA GLY A 375 -15.18 -34.40 12.90
C GLY A 375 -15.71 -34.10 11.49
N VAL A 376 -16.95 -34.55 11.18
CA VAL A 376 -17.60 -34.25 9.89
C VAL A 376 -17.83 -32.75 9.71
N ILE A 377 -18.24 -32.05 10.76
CA ILE A 377 -18.44 -30.60 10.76
C ILE A 377 -17.11 -29.85 10.52
N TRP A 378 -16.03 -30.33 11.13
CA TRP A 378 -14.68 -29.81 10.87
C TRP A 378 -14.27 -29.99 9.40
N ILE A 379 -14.50 -31.17 8.83
CA ILE A 379 -14.21 -31.44 7.41
C ILE A 379 -15.04 -30.50 6.52
N TYR A 380 -16.34 -30.38 6.77
CA TYR A 380 -17.21 -29.48 6.02
C TYR A 380 -16.74 -28.01 6.12
N SER A 381 -16.33 -27.58 7.31
CA SER A 381 -15.84 -26.23 7.56
C SER A 381 -14.52 -25.95 6.84
N ILE A 382 -13.61 -26.91 6.83
CA ILE A 382 -12.32 -26.81 6.11
C ILE A 382 -12.56 -26.73 4.59
N VAL A 383 -13.46 -27.56 4.03
CA VAL A 383 -13.80 -27.51 2.61
C VAL A 383 -14.45 -26.18 2.25
N THR A 384 -15.33 -25.66 3.11
CA THR A 384 -16.02 -24.38 2.92
C THR A 384 -15.08 -23.18 2.98
N TYR A 385 -13.97 -23.30 3.70
CA TYR A 385 -12.98 -22.24 3.90
C TYR A 385 -12.15 -21.94 2.63
N PHE A 386 -11.71 -22.95 1.87
CA PHE A 386 -10.85 -22.74 0.71
C PHE A 386 -11.42 -21.78 -0.37
N PRO A 387 -12.71 -21.89 -0.77
CA PRO A 387 -13.29 -20.98 -1.75
C PRO A 387 -13.38 -19.52 -1.29
N GLN A 388 -13.27 -19.23 0.01
CA GLN A 388 -13.34 -17.85 0.51
C GLN A 388 -12.17 -16.99 0.01
N ASP A 389 -10.98 -17.57 -0.15
CA ASP A 389 -9.84 -16.85 -0.72
C ASP A 389 -10.08 -16.51 -2.20
N LEU A 390 -10.71 -17.41 -2.96
CA LEU A 390 -11.09 -17.15 -4.36
C LEU A 390 -12.12 -16.02 -4.46
N LEU A 391 -13.15 -16.04 -3.61
CA LEU A 391 -14.16 -14.98 -3.55
C LEU A 391 -13.55 -13.64 -3.16
N LYS A 392 -12.62 -13.63 -2.20
CA LYS A 392 -11.85 -12.45 -1.81
C LYS A 392 -11.06 -11.86 -2.97
N PHE A 393 -10.41 -12.68 -3.80
CA PHE A 393 -9.71 -12.19 -4.98
C PHE A 393 -10.68 -11.66 -6.04
N ALA A 394 -11.78 -12.37 -6.28
CA ALA A 394 -12.80 -11.97 -7.25
C ALA A 394 -13.40 -10.59 -6.89
N ILE A 395 -13.84 -10.39 -5.64
CA ILE A 395 -14.44 -9.12 -5.22
C ILE A 395 -13.46 -7.96 -5.27
N ARG A 396 -12.20 -8.17 -4.84
CA ARG A 396 -11.17 -7.13 -4.96
C ARG A 396 -10.85 -6.80 -6.42
N TYR A 397 -10.82 -7.80 -7.30
CA TYR A 397 -10.59 -7.58 -8.73
C TYR A 397 -11.74 -6.77 -9.36
N ILE A 398 -12.99 -7.13 -9.05
CA ILE A 398 -14.19 -6.41 -9.51
C ILE A 398 -14.19 -4.96 -9.01
N LEU A 399 -13.94 -4.76 -7.72
CA LEU A 399 -13.92 -3.43 -7.09
C LEU A 399 -12.75 -2.56 -7.55
N SER A 400 -11.64 -3.16 -7.98
CA SER A 400 -10.48 -2.41 -8.50
C SER A 400 -10.77 -1.69 -9.83
N GLY A 401 -11.94 -1.89 -10.43
CA GLY A 401 -12.31 -1.31 -11.73
C GLY A 401 -11.59 -1.95 -12.92
N LYS A 402 -10.52 -2.73 -12.69
CA LYS A 402 -9.76 -3.43 -13.74
C LYS A 402 -10.62 -4.40 -14.55
N ALA A 403 -11.63 -5.01 -13.93
CA ALA A 403 -12.60 -5.85 -14.62
C ALA A 403 -13.41 -5.04 -15.65
N TRP A 404 -13.85 -3.84 -15.27
CA TRP A 404 -14.60 -2.95 -16.15
C TRP A 404 -13.71 -2.34 -17.22
N THR A 405 -12.52 -1.84 -16.89
CA THR A 405 -11.60 -1.30 -17.90
C THR A 405 -11.15 -2.37 -18.89
N SER A 406 -10.86 -3.61 -18.45
CA SER A 406 -10.56 -4.73 -19.36
C SER A 406 -11.74 -5.09 -20.26
N MET A 407 -12.98 -5.05 -19.74
CA MET A 407 -14.17 -5.29 -20.56
C MET A 407 -14.45 -4.15 -21.55
N PHE A 408 -14.24 -2.89 -21.14
CA PHE A 408 -14.38 -1.73 -22.02
C PHE A 408 -13.26 -1.68 -23.05
N ASP A 409 -12.00 -1.91 -22.68
CA ASP A 409 -10.85 -2.00 -23.59
C ASP A 409 -11.01 -3.15 -24.58
N ASN A 410 -11.53 -4.29 -24.15
CA ASN A 410 -11.86 -5.37 -25.08
C ASN A 410 -13.02 -4.99 -26.00
N ARG A 411 -14.08 -4.33 -25.50
CA ARG A 411 -15.19 -3.87 -26.36
C ARG A 411 -14.75 -2.77 -27.34
N THR A 412 -13.93 -1.82 -26.92
CA THR A 412 -13.38 -0.78 -27.80
C THR A 412 -12.39 -1.38 -28.79
N ALA A 413 -11.56 -2.35 -28.41
CA ALA A 413 -10.71 -3.07 -29.36
C ALA A 413 -11.51 -3.82 -30.44
N PHE A 414 -12.72 -4.28 -30.13
CA PHE A 414 -13.63 -4.88 -31.12
C PHE A 414 -14.41 -3.85 -31.94
N THR A 415 -14.77 -2.69 -31.40
CA THR A 415 -15.55 -1.66 -32.13
C THR A 415 -14.70 -0.66 -32.92
N THR A 416 -13.42 -0.50 -32.59
CA THR A 416 -12.49 0.42 -33.30
C THR A 416 -11.80 -0.24 -34.50
N LYS A 417 -12.01 -1.54 -34.73
CA LYS A 417 -11.65 -2.21 -35.99
C LYS A 417 -12.70 -1.91 -37.08
N LYS A 418 -12.83 -0.65 -37.48
CA LYS A 418 -13.66 -0.26 -38.63
C LYS A 418 -12.90 -0.28 -39.96
N ASP A 419 -11.56 -0.21 -39.92
CA ASP A 419 -10.73 -0.22 -41.11
C ASP A 419 -9.65 -1.31 -41.02
N TYR A 420 -10.03 -2.54 -41.38
CA TYR A 420 -9.05 -3.59 -41.63
C TYR A 420 -8.19 -3.21 -42.84
N GLY A 421 -6.91 -2.89 -42.58
CA GLY A 421 -5.88 -2.85 -43.63
C GLY A 421 -5.73 -1.53 -44.39
N ILE A 422 -6.38 -0.43 -44.00
CA ILE A 422 -6.13 0.88 -44.65
C ILE A 422 -4.74 1.40 -44.29
N GLY A 423 -4.34 1.35 -43.02
CA GLY A 423 -2.99 1.74 -42.60
C GLY A 423 -1.88 0.88 -43.21
N GLU A 424 -2.13 -0.42 -43.40
CA GLU A 424 -1.20 -1.32 -44.11
C GLU A 424 -1.14 -1.01 -45.61
N ARG A 425 -2.27 -0.65 -46.24
CA ARG A 425 -2.31 -0.23 -47.65
C ARG A 425 -1.65 1.13 -47.86
N GLU A 426 -1.80 2.09 -46.95
CA GLU A 426 -1.12 3.38 -47.00
C GLU A 426 0.39 3.23 -46.78
N ALA A 427 0.81 2.36 -45.85
CA ALA A 427 2.22 2.05 -45.64
C ALA A 427 2.85 1.34 -46.86
N GLN A 428 2.13 0.39 -47.48
CA GLN A 428 2.55 -0.27 -48.72
C GLN A 428 2.58 0.70 -49.91
N TRP A 429 1.61 1.60 -50.02
CA TRP A 429 1.57 2.63 -51.06
C TRP A 429 2.72 3.64 -50.91
N ALA A 430 3.03 4.06 -49.67
CA ALA A 430 4.17 4.92 -49.37
C ALA A 430 5.53 4.22 -49.64
N GLN A 431 5.64 2.91 -49.39
CA GLN A 431 6.81 2.11 -49.77
C GLN A 431 6.95 1.95 -51.29
N ALA A 432 5.84 1.73 -52.00
CA ALA A 432 5.82 1.64 -53.46
C ALA A 432 6.17 2.97 -54.14
N GLN A 433 5.72 4.11 -53.60
CA GLN A 433 6.11 5.44 -54.09
C GLN A 433 7.60 5.75 -53.87
N ARG A 434 8.16 5.33 -52.73
CA ARG A 434 9.59 5.53 -52.42
C ARG A 434 10.51 4.74 -53.36
N THR A 435 10.11 3.53 -53.74
CA THR A 435 10.86 2.69 -54.70
C THR A 435 10.77 3.20 -56.13
N LEU A 436 9.63 3.80 -56.53
CA LEU A 436 9.43 4.40 -57.86
C LEU A 436 10.31 5.65 -58.10
N HIS A 437 10.70 6.35 -57.04
CA HIS A 437 11.60 7.51 -57.09
C HIS A 437 13.09 7.16 -56.89
N GLY A 438 13.47 5.88 -56.96
CA GLY A 438 14.88 5.45 -56.93
C GLY A 438 15.56 5.56 -55.56
N LEU A 439 14.79 5.78 -54.48
CA LEU A 439 15.32 5.76 -53.11
C LEU A 439 15.27 4.32 -52.58
N GLN A 440 16.44 3.74 -52.29
CA GLN A 440 16.53 2.42 -51.67
C GLN A 440 15.98 2.46 -50.24
N PRO A 441 15.17 1.46 -49.83
CA PRO A 441 14.76 1.35 -48.44
C PRO A 441 15.97 1.00 -47.58
N LYS A 442 16.04 1.64 -46.40
CA LYS A 442 17.07 1.40 -45.40
C LYS A 442 17.03 -0.08 -45.01
N GLU A 443 18.12 -0.82 -45.18
CA GLU A 443 18.23 -2.19 -44.69
C GLU A 443 17.99 -2.21 -43.17
N GLU A 444 16.87 -2.80 -42.76
CA GLU A 444 16.60 -3.08 -41.37
C GLU A 444 17.41 -4.32 -40.97
N VAL A 445 18.48 -4.07 -40.21
CA VAL A 445 19.17 -5.12 -39.45
C VAL A 445 18.19 -5.62 -38.39
N ASN A 446 17.51 -6.72 -38.71
CA ASN A 446 16.56 -7.42 -37.85
C ASN A 446 17.25 -7.93 -36.58
N ILE A 447 17.07 -7.22 -35.46
CA ILE A 447 17.40 -7.71 -34.11
C ILE A 447 16.15 -8.25 -33.39
N PHE A 448 14.95 -8.10 -33.96
CA PHE A 448 13.70 -8.55 -33.35
C PHE A 448 12.81 -9.28 -34.36
N PRO A 449 12.28 -10.48 -34.04
CA PRO A 449 11.34 -11.15 -34.91
C PRO A 449 9.98 -10.43 -34.86
N GLU A 450 9.52 -9.98 -36.02
CA GLU A 450 8.16 -9.47 -36.21
C GLU A 450 7.13 -10.57 -36.02
N LYS A 451 6.37 -10.46 -34.92
CA LYS A 451 4.94 -10.79 -34.74
C LYS A 451 4.68 -11.01 -33.26
N GLY A 452 4.36 -9.94 -32.54
CA GLY A 452 4.03 -10.04 -31.12
C GLY A 452 3.19 -8.87 -30.66
N GLY A 453 1.89 -9.10 -30.45
CA GLY A 453 0.99 -8.10 -29.89
C GLY A 453 1.40 -7.72 -28.45
N TYR A 454 0.83 -6.62 -27.95
CA TYR A 454 1.04 -6.04 -26.60
C TYR A 454 1.09 -7.03 -25.42
N ARG A 455 0.54 -8.24 -25.58
CA ARG A 455 0.56 -9.32 -24.58
C ARG A 455 1.94 -9.98 -24.43
N GLU A 456 2.70 -10.14 -25.52
CA GLU A 456 4.05 -10.73 -25.49
C GLU A 456 5.08 -9.74 -24.92
N LEU A 457 4.93 -8.44 -25.16
CA LEU A 457 5.76 -7.40 -24.50
C LEU A 457 5.60 -7.43 -22.98
N SER A 458 4.40 -7.73 -22.47
CA SER A 458 4.15 -7.90 -21.03
C SER A 458 4.80 -9.18 -20.49
N GLU A 459 4.73 -10.29 -21.23
CA GLU A 459 5.38 -11.54 -20.82
C GLU A 459 6.90 -11.47 -20.88
N ILE A 460 7.47 -10.79 -21.88
CA ILE A 460 8.91 -10.54 -22.01
C ILE A 460 9.38 -9.59 -20.90
N ALA A 461 8.61 -8.55 -20.57
CA ALA A 461 8.91 -7.68 -19.43
C ALA A 461 8.84 -8.43 -18.10
N GLU A 462 7.88 -9.34 -17.94
CA GLU A 462 7.74 -10.17 -16.74
C GLU A 462 8.83 -11.24 -16.63
N GLN A 463 9.24 -11.84 -17.75
CA GLN A 463 10.39 -12.75 -17.84
C GLN A 463 11.72 -12.01 -17.60
N ALA A 464 11.88 -10.80 -18.12
CA ALA A 464 13.05 -9.95 -17.86
C ALA A 464 13.12 -9.56 -16.38
N LYS A 465 11.98 -9.23 -15.76
CA LYS A 465 11.89 -8.96 -14.32
C LYS A 465 12.23 -10.20 -13.48
N ARG A 466 11.73 -11.38 -13.83
CA ARG A 466 12.10 -12.65 -13.17
C ARG A 466 13.58 -12.98 -13.33
N ARG A 467 14.15 -12.76 -14.51
CA ARG A 467 15.60 -12.97 -14.75
C ARG A 467 16.45 -12.00 -13.94
N ALA A 468 16.05 -10.73 -13.84
CA ALA A 468 16.73 -9.74 -13.00
C ALA A 468 16.64 -10.10 -11.51
N GLU A 469 15.51 -10.63 -11.04
CA GLU A 469 15.31 -11.05 -9.66
C GLU A 469 16.10 -12.33 -9.33
N ILE A 470 16.18 -13.28 -10.25
CA ILE A 470 17.04 -14.47 -10.14
C ILE A 470 18.52 -14.08 -10.13
N ALA A 471 18.94 -13.15 -11.01
CA ALA A 471 20.32 -12.64 -11.03
C ALA A 471 20.68 -11.96 -9.70
N ARG A 472 19.79 -11.12 -9.17
CA ARG A 472 19.94 -10.45 -7.87
C ARG A 472 20.04 -11.45 -6.70
N LEU A 473 19.23 -12.52 -6.72
CA LEU A 473 19.31 -13.58 -5.72
C LEU A 473 20.62 -14.38 -5.84
N ARG A 474 21.15 -14.55 -7.06
CA ARG A 474 22.44 -15.21 -7.32
C ARG A 474 23.61 -14.38 -6.80
N GLU A 475 23.58 -13.05 -6.94
CA GLU A 475 24.56 -12.11 -6.36
C GLU A 475 24.57 -12.15 -4.82
N LEU A 476 23.40 -12.35 -4.19
CA LEU A 476 23.27 -12.35 -2.74
C LEU A 476 23.67 -13.69 -2.09
N HIS A 477 23.37 -14.82 -2.74
CA HIS A 477 23.49 -16.15 -2.11
C HIS A 477 24.65 -17.01 -2.63
N THR A 478 25.36 -16.59 -3.69
CA THR A 478 26.49 -17.38 -4.23
C THR A 478 27.79 -16.59 -4.19
N LEU A 479 28.86 -17.24 -3.72
CA LEU A 479 30.21 -16.65 -3.64
C LEU A 479 30.70 -16.16 -5.01
N LYS A 480 30.39 -16.90 -6.08
CA LYS A 480 30.67 -16.52 -7.47
C LYS A 480 29.95 -15.21 -7.88
N GLY A 481 28.66 -15.08 -7.57
CA GLY A 481 27.89 -13.87 -7.87
C GLY A 481 28.37 -12.63 -7.10
N HIS A 482 28.91 -12.83 -5.89
CA HIS A 482 29.51 -11.74 -5.11
C HIS A 482 30.84 -11.25 -5.72
N VAL A 483 31.67 -12.18 -6.19
CA VAL A 483 32.94 -11.85 -6.86
C VAL A 483 32.70 -11.13 -8.20
N GLU A 484 31.73 -11.61 -8.99
CA GLU A 484 31.37 -10.99 -10.27
C GLU A 484 30.80 -9.57 -10.09
N SER A 485 29.96 -9.33 -9.08
CA SER A 485 29.40 -7.99 -8.82
C SER A 485 30.47 -7.00 -8.34
N VAL A 486 31.41 -7.43 -7.51
CA VAL A 486 32.53 -6.60 -7.01
C VAL A 486 33.53 -6.28 -8.13
N ALA A 487 33.82 -7.24 -9.02
CA ALA A 487 34.67 -7.00 -10.19
C ALA A 487 34.02 -6.02 -11.16
N LYS A 488 32.70 -6.13 -11.39
CA LYS A 488 31.92 -5.20 -12.23
C LYS A 488 31.86 -3.78 -11.65
N LEU A 489 31.73 -3.65 -10.32
CA LEU A 489 31.82 -2.36 -9.61
C LEU A 489 33.21 -1.72 -9.69
N LYS A 490 34.27 -2.51 -9.87
CA LYS A 490 35.64 -2.05 -10.04
C LYS A 490 36.06 -1.88 -11.51
N GLY A 491 35.16 -2.13 -12.47
CA GLY A 491 35.44 -1.98 -13.90
C GLY A 491 36.42 -3.01 -14.47
N LEU A 492 36.55 -4.18 -13.83
CA LEU A 492 37.42 -5.27 -14.27
C LEU A 492 36.64 -6.25 -15.16
N ASP A 493 37.16 -6.54 -16.35
CA ASP A 493 36.53 -7.43 -17.33
C ASP A 493 36.95 -8.89 -17.09
N ILE A 494 36.05 -9.71 -16.56
CA ILE A 494 36.36 -11.06 -16.06
C ILE A 494 36.52 -12.07 -17.21
N ASP A 495 36.01 -11.76 -18.40
CA ASP A 495 36.02 -12.68 -19.54
C ASP A 495 37.40 -12.83 -20.23
N THR A 496 38.42 -12.09 -19.77
CA THR A 496 39.81 -12.22 -20.26
C THR A 496 40.70 -13.14 -19.42
N ALA A 497 40.23 -13.63 -18.27
CA ALA A 497 41.00 -14.58 -17.45
C ALA A 497 40.79 -16.01 -17.96
N GLY A 498 41.66 -16.43 -18.88
CA GLY A 498 41.69 -17.78 -19.46
C GLY A 498 41.75 -18.89 -18.41
N HIS A 499 41.13 -20.00 -18.80
CA HIS A 499 41.16 -21.31 -18.16
C HIS A 499 42.50 -21.67 -17.51
N HIS A 500 42.45 -22.05 -16.24
CA HIS A 500 43.02 -23.27 -15.65
C HIS A 500 42.91 -23.16 -14.13
N TYR A 501 42.28 -24.14 -13.48
CA TYR A 501 42.80 -24.85 -12.30
C TYR A 501 41.76 -25.89 -11.88
N THR A 502 42.10 -27.14 -12.17
CA THR A 502 41.60 -28.35 -11.52
C THR A 502 42.03 -28.36 -10.05
N VAL A 503 41.08 -28.52 -9.13
CA VAL A 503 40.82 -29.65 -8.20
C VAL A 503 39.78 -29.17 -7.19
#